data_AF-A0A420E0G4-F1
#
_entry.id   AF-A0A420E0G4-F1
#
_cell.length_a   1.000
_cell.length_b   1.000
_cell.length_c   1.000
_cell.angle_alpha   90.00
_cell.angle_beta   90.00
_cell.angle_gamma   90.00
#
_symmetry.space_group_name_H-M   'P 1'
#
loop_
_entity.id
_entity.type
_entity.pdbx_description
1 polymer ?
#
loop_
_entity_poly.entity_id
_entity_poly.type
_entity_poly.pdbx_seq_one_letter_code
_entity_poly.pdbx_strand_id
1 'polypeptide(L)'
;MEKYRYTKSKGWFHTGEISFNVKGIDFYKGIKKGNVIDASTAVSMKTTIQTNVDTWLKYPSIQKNIKFLRDGLSSKGLSDPNNKLNMFFEKAEIHIYMKKANITDNLKTEWINKLKTEYPDIDFEIKTLEDYIK
;
A
#
# COMPACT_ATOMS: atom_id res chain seq x y z
N MET A 1 0.09 14.66 4.17
CA MET A 1 -0.09 13.50 3.29
C MET A 1 -1.48 12.89 3.34
N GLU A 2 -1.87 12.22 4.44
CA GLU A 2 -3.07 11.38 4.50
C GLU A 2 -4.41 12.14 4.34
N LYS A 3 -4.52 13.33 4.96
CA LYS A 3 -5.76 14.14 5.01
C LYS A 3 -6.31 14.61 3.65
N TYR A 4 -5.53 14.56 2.57
CA TYR A 4 -5.96 15.06 1.25
C TYR A 4 -6.41 13.96 0.29
N ARG A 5 -5.84 12.75 0.40
CA ARG A 5 -6.10 11.64 -0.52
C ARG A 5 -7.07 10.62 0.08
N TYR A 6 -6.85 10.24 1.34
CA TYR A 6 -7.58 9.19 2.03
C TYR A 6 -8.55 9.77 3.03
N THR A 7 -9.61 10.38 2.51
CA THR A 7 -10.62 11.04 3.33
C THR A 7 -11.77 10.09 3.67
N LYS A 8 -12.22 10.14 4.93
CA LYS A 8 -13.40 9.39 5.41
C LYS A 8 -14.65 9.68 4.57
N SER A 9 -14.83 10.92 4.11
CA SER A 9 -15.93 11.32 3.23
C SER A 9 -15.92 10.62 1.85
N LYS A 10 -14.75 10.13 1.41
CA LYS A 10 -14.60 9.33 0.19
C LYS A 10 -14.57 7.82 0.46
N GLY A 11 -14.91 7.40 1.68
CA GLY A 11 -14.96 6.00 2.10
C GLY A 11 -13.60 5.39 2.45
N TRP A 12 -12.57 6.21 2.67
CA TRP A 12 -11.24 5.75 3.08
C TRP A 12 -11.08 5.77 4.60
N PHE A 13 -10.42 4.74 5.12
CA PHE A 13 -10.18 4.54 6.53
C PHE A 13 -8.71 4.24 6.79
N HIS A 14 -8.20 4.71 7.92
CA HIS A 14 -6.82 4.48 8.37
C HIS A 14 -6.79 3.20 9.23
N THR A 15 -5.84 2.31 8.96
CA THR A 15 -5.72 1.04 9.69
C THR A 15 -5.05 1.20 11.06
N GLY A 16 -4.27 2.26 11.26
CA GLY A 16 -3.65 2.62 12.54
C GLY A 16 -4.67 2.94 13.63
N GLU A 17 -5.89 3.32 13.26
CA GLU A 17 -7.01 3.48 14.19
C GLU A 17 -7.64 2.14 14.63
N ILE A 18 -7.24 1.00 14.04
CA ILE A 18 -7.96 -0.28 14.15
C ILE A 18 -7.11 -1.42 14.69
N SER A 19 -5.93 -1.71 14.12
CA SER A 19 -5.12 -2.83 14.61
C SER A 19 -3.65 -2.84 14.16
N PHE A 20 -2.79 -3.41 15.01
CA PHE A 20 -1.35 -3.50 14.80
C PHE A 20 -0.93 -4.60 13.80
N ASN A 21 -1.71 -5.66 13.54
CA ASN A 21 -1.27 -6.74 12.62
C ASN A 21 -1.78 -6.59 11.17
N VAL A 22 -2.63 -5.60 10.86
CA VAL A 22 -2.85 -5.15 9.46
C VAL A 22 -1.74 -4.21 8.96
N LYS A 23 -0.62 -4.14 9.68
CA LYS A 23 0.53 -3.23 9.49
C LYS A 23 1.10 -3.07 8.09
N GLY A 24 0.86 -4.04 7.21
CA GLY A 24 1.26 -3.90 5.81
C GLY A 24 0.37 -2.95 5.01
N ILE A 25 -0.79 -2.56 5.53
CA ILE A 25 -1.79 -1.69 4.90
C ILE A 25 -1.91 -0.44 5.77
N ASP A 26 -1.80 0.73 5.17
CA ASP A 26 -1.95 2.04 5.83
C ASP A 26 -3.40 2.55 5.68
N PHE A 27 -4.02 2.27 4.53
CA PHE A 27 -5.38 2.69 4.21
C PHE A 27 -6.19 1.60 3.55
N TYR A 28 -7.51 1.65 3.75
CA TYR A 28 -8.43 0.86 2.96
C TYR A 28 -9.67 1.66 2.59
N LYS A 29 -10.28 1.29 1.47
CA LYS A 29 -11.58 1.81 1.04
C LYS A 29 -12.62 0.71 1.12
N GLY A 30 -13.62 0.87 1.97
CA GLY A 30 -14.64 -0.15 2.18
C GLY A 30 -15.40 0.05 3.47
N ILE A 31 -15.81 -1.06 4.10
CA ILE A 31 -16.63 -1.05 5.30
C ILE A 31 -16.08 -1.99 6.36
N LYS A 32 -16.25 -1.61 7.62
CA LYS A 32 -15.97 -2.46 8.79
C LYS A 32 -17.28 -2.89 9.43
N LYS A 33 -17.48 -4.20 9.61
CA LYS A 33 -18.63 -4.81 10.28
C LYS A 33 -18.12 -5.66 11.44
N GLY A 34 -18.16 -5.12 12.65
CA GLY A 34 -17.59 -5.78 13.83
C GLY A 34 -16.09 -6.06 13.63
N ASN A 35 -15.72 -7.34 13.64
CA ASN A 35 -14.34 -7.82 13.48
C ASN A 35 -13.99 -8.21 12.03
N VAL A 36 -14.79 -7.78 11.05
CA VAL A 36 -14.51 -8.02 9.63
C VAL A 36 -14.39 -6.68 8.89
N ILE A 37 -13.37 -6.56 8.05
CA ILE A 37 -13.20 -5.47 7.09
C ILE A 37 -13.36 -6.06 5.69
N ASP A 38 -14.34 -5.55 4.96
CA ASP A 38 -14.54 -5.83 3.54
C ASP A 38 -14.13 -4.59 2.74
N ALA A 39 -12.97 -4.65 2.09
CA ALA A 39 -12.39 -3.53 1.38
C ALA A 39 -12.38 -3.75 -0.14
N SER A 40 -12.84 -2.75 -0.89
CA SER A 40 -12.62 -2.69 -2.34
C SER A 40 -11.15 -2.46 -2.69
N THR A 41 -10.38 -1.82 -1.80
CA THR A 41 -8.98 -1.48 -2.04
C THR A 41 -8.23 -1.38 -0.72
N ALA A 42 -7.05 -1.98 -0.66
CA ALA A 42 -6.07 -1.83 0.42
C ALA A 42 -4.80 -1.17 -0.13
N VAL A 43 -4.31 -0.14 0.55
CA VAL A 43 -3.14 0.64 0.14
C VAL A 43 -2.04 0.52 1.19
N SER A 44 -0.84 0.17 0.75
CA SER A 44 0.39 0.36 1.51
C SER A 44 1.16 1.58 0.99
N MET A 45 1.55 2.47 1.89
CA MET A 45 2.40 3.60 1.58
C MET A 45 3.85 3.25 1.92
N LYS A 46 4.75 3.54 0.98
CA LYS A 46 6.19 3.40 1.15
C LYS A 46 6.87 4.70 0.80
N THR A 47 7.88 5.08 1.57
CA THR A 47 8.77 6.17 1.22
C THR A 47 10.15 5.60 0.88
N THR A 48 10.82 6.15 -0.12
CA THR A 48 12.18 5.72 -0.47
C THR A 48 13.01 6.89 -1.02
N ILE A 49 14.33 6.79 -0.82
CA ILE A 49 15.33 7.63 -1.48
C ILE A 49 16.02 6.91 -2.65
N GLN A 50 15.79 5.60 -2.79
CA GLN A 50 16.40 4.80 -3.85
C GLN A 50 15.85 5.20 -5.21
N THR A 51 16.75 5.36 -6.18
CA THR A 51 16.40 5.65 -7.58
C THR A 51 16.45 4.42 -8.47
N ASN A 52 17.07 3.32 -7.99
CA ASN A 52 17.10 2.03 -8.67
C ASN A 52 16.07 1.07 -8.04
N VAL A 53 15.15 0.57 -8.86
CA VAL A 53 14.05 -0.31 -8.44
C VAL A 53 14.54 -1.70 -8.00
N ASP A 54 15.56 -2.27 -8.64
CA ASP A 54 16.14 -3.56 -8.23
C ASP A 54 16.75 -3.48 -6.83
N THR A 55 17.44 -2.39 -6.52
CA THR A 55 17.99 -2.14 -5.18
C THR A 55 16.87 -1.99 -4.16
N TRP A 56 15.80 -1.27 -4.51
CA TRP A 56 14.65 -1.09 -3.61
C TRP A 56 13.93 -2.41 -3.31
N LEU A 57 13.73 -3.26 -4.32
CA LEU A 57 13.09 -4.58 -4.18
C LEU A 57 13.90 -5.58 -3.37
N LYS A 58 15.21 -5.38 -3.21
CA LYS A 58 16.07 -6.21 -2.35
C LYS A 58 15.85 -5.95 -0.86
N TYR A 59 15.18 -4.86 -0.47
CA TYR A 59 14.95 -4.57 0.94
C TYR A 59 13.99 -5.59 1.57
N PRO A 60 14.40 -6.27 2.67
CA PRO A 60 13.56 -7.30 3.30
C PRO A 60 12.19 -6.78 3.75
N SER A 61 12.11 -5.51 4.15
CA SER A 61 10.84 -4.87 4.53
C SER A 61 9.88 -4.72 3.35
N ILE A 62 10.39 -4.46 2.15
CA ILE A 62 9.60 -4.34 0.92
C ILE A 62 9.13 -5.72 0.47
N GLN A 63 10.02 -6.71 0.44
CA GLN A 63 9.65 -8.09 0.09
C GLN A 63 8.58 -8.66 1.03
N LYS A 64 8.74 -8.43 2.35
CA LYS A 64 7.73 -8.83 3.36
C LYS A 64 6.41 -8.12 3.14
N ASN A 65 6.41 -6.83 2.79
CA ASN A 65 5.18 -6.08 2.54
C ASN A 65 4.46 -6.54 1.27
N ILE A 66 5.18 -6.77 0.18
CA ILE A 66 4.61 -7.32 -1.06
C ILE A 66 3.99 -8.69 -0.77
N LYS A 67 4.74 -9.60 -0.13
CA LYS A 67 4.21 -10.92 0.26
C LYS A 67 2.95 -10.79 1.11
N PHE A 68 2.95 -9.90 2.11
CA PHE A 68 1.80 -9.65 2.96
C PHE A 68 0.56 -9.21 2.18
N LEU A 69 0.71 -8.28 1.23
CA LEU A 69 -0.42 -7.82 0.40
C LEU A 69 -0.95 -8.95 -0.50
N ARG A 70 -0.06 -9.74 -1.11
CA ARG A 70 -0.45 -10.89 -1.95
C ARG A 70 -1.16 -11.97 -1.16
N ASP A 71 -0.68 -12.29 0.04
CA ASP A 71 -1.34 -13.23 0.94
C ASP A 71 -2.77 -12.74 1.27
N GLY A 72 -2.97 -11.43 1.43
CA GLY A 72 -4.27 -10.83 1.69
C GLY A 72 -5.23 -10.75 0.50
N LEU A 73 -4.74 -10.82 -0.74
CA LEU A 73 -5.57 -10.98 -1.96
C LEU A 73 -6.16 -12.39 -2.08
N SER A 74 -5.72 -13.35 -1.25
CA SER A 74 -6.30 -14.68 -1.24
C SER A 74 -7.70 -14.69 -0.61
N SER A 75 -8.48 -15.74 -0.89
CA SER A 75 -9.80 -15.94 -0.27
C SER A 75 -9.76 -16.12 1.25
N LYS A 76 -8.58 -16.34 1.84
CA LYS A 76 -8.38 -16.40 3.29
C LYS A 76 -8.32 -15.01 3.92
N GLY A 77 -8.03 -13.98 3.12
CA GLY A 77 -7.79 -12.62 3.61
C GLY A 77 -6.60 -12.56 4.57
N LEU A 78 -6.55 -11.47 5.34
CA LEU A 78 -5.60 -11.25 6.42
C LEU A 78 -6.31 -11.42 7.75
N SER A 79 -5.69 -12.17 8.66
CA SER A 79 -6.19 -12.31 10.03
C SER A 79 -5.21 -11.70 11.02
N ASP A 80 -5.73 -10.81 11.87
CA ASP A 80 -5.04 -10.36 13.06
C ASP A 80 -5.32 -11.33 14.22
N PRO A 81 -4.34 -12.14 14.64
CA PRO A 81 -4.55 -13.12 15.70
C PRO A 81 -4.82 -12.49 17.07
N ASN A 82 -4.40 -11.25 17.30
CA ASN A 82 -4.54 -10.57 18.60
C ASN A 82 -5.94 -9.98 18.78
N ASN A 83 -6.53 -9.45 17.70
CA ASN A 83 -7.83 -8.76 17.74
C ASN A 83 -8.96 -9.53 17.04
N LYS A 84 -8.68 -10.75 16.55
CA LYS A 84 -9.61 -11.56 15.73
C LYS A 84 -10.18 -10.78 14.54
N LEU A 85 -9.46 -9.78 14.05
CA LEU A 85 -9.87 -8.94 12.93
C LEU A 85 -9.53 -9.68 11.65
N ASN A 86 -10.52 -9.93 10.81
CA ASN A 86 -10.30 -10.44 9.46
C ASN A 86 -10.48 -9.31 8.45
N MET A 87 -9.55 -9.18 7.52
CA MET A 87 -9.60 -8.20 6.46
C MET A 87 -9.53 -8.89 5.10
N PHE A 88 -10.51 -8.62 4.27
CA PHE A 88 -10.57 -9.06 2.88
C PHE A 88 -10.48 -7.83 1.98
N PHE A 89 -9.74 -7.94 0.89
CA PHE A 89 -9.71 -6.88 -0.11
C PHE A 89 -9.60 -7.40 -1.53
N GLU A 90 -10.29 -6.71 -2.44
CA GLU A 90 -10.33 -7.06 -3.87
C GLU A 90 -9.08 -6.58 -4.61
N LYS A 91 -8.48 -5.47 -4.15
CA LYS A 91 -7.32 -4.84 -4.79
C LYS A 91 -6.26 -4.43 -3.76
N ALA A 92 -5.00 -4.64 -4.13
CA ALA A 92 -3.84 -4.18 -3.37
C ALA A 92 -3.11 -3.10 -4.17
N GLU A 93 -2.76 -2.00 -3.50
CA GLU A 93 -1.95 -0.94 -4.10
C GLU A 93 -0.73 -0.64 -3.23
N ILE A 94 0.43 -0.41 -3.86
CA ILE A 94 1.60 0.15 -3.20
C ILE A 94 1.87 1.54 -3.76
N HIS A 95 1.79 2.54 -2.88
CA HIS A 95 2.07 3.93 -3.23
C HIS A 95 3.45 4.32 -2.72
N ILE A 96 4.33 4.61 -3.65
CA ILE A 96 5.74 4.90 -3.42
C ILE A 96 5.93 6.42 -3.49
N TYR A 97 6.41 6.99 -2.39
CA TYR A 97 6.69 8.41 -2.27
C TYR A 97 8.20 8.64 -2.28
N MET A 98 8.63 9.58 -3.13
CA MET A 98 10.03 9.96 -3.29
C MET A 98 10.17 11.49 -3.18
N LYS A 99 11.35 11.99 -2.85
CA LYS A 99 11.62 13.43 -2.99
C LYS A 99 11.56 13.82 -4.46
N LYS A 100 11.06 15.02 -4.76
CA LYS A 100 10.96 15.55 -6.14
C LYS A 100 12.30 15.54 -6.86
N ALA A 101 13.40 15.81 -6.15
CA ALA A 101 14.75 15.75 -6.71
C ALA A 101 15.16 14.36 -7.21
N ASN A 102 14.48 13.30 -6.77
CA ASN A 102 14.78 11.91 -7.10
C ASN A 102 13.80 11.30 -8.11
N ILE A 103 12.79 12.06 -8.58
CA ILE A 103 11.82 11.57 -9.56
C ILE A 103 12.08 12.20 -10.94
N THR A 104 12.13 11.35 -11.95
CA THR A 104 12.07 11.75 -13.36
C THR A 104 10.99 10.93 -14.05
N ASP A 105 10.45 11.41 -15.17
CA ASP A 105 9.43 10.65 -15.92
C ASP A 105 9.97 9.31 -16.42
N ASN A 106 11.25 9.27 -16.81
CA ASN A 106 11.94 8.04 -17.21
C ASN A 106 12.02 7.05 -16.04
N LEU A 107 12.45 7.49 -14.86
CA LEU A 107 12.53 6.65 -13.67
C LEU A 107 11.14 6.10 -13.30
N LYS A 108 10.11 6.95 -13.32
CA LYS A 108 8.75 6.54 -13.02
C LYS A 108 8.26 5.46 -13.98
N THR A 109 8.52 5.64 -15.28
CA THR A 109 8.14 4.69 -16.32
C THR A 109 8.87 3.36 -16.15
N GLU A 110 10.19 3.39 -15.94
CA GLU A 110 11.02 2.21 -15.70
C GLU A 110 10.53 1.41 -14.49
N TRP A 111 10.32 2.09 -13.36
CA TRP A 111 9.84 1.45 -12.14
C TRP A 111 8.47 0.83 -12.31
N ILE A 112 7.49 1.57 -12.86
CA ILE A 112 6.12 1.04 -13.05
C ILE A 112 6.12 -0.16 -13.98
N ASN A 113 6.87 -0.12 -15.08
CA ASN A 113 6.95 -1.24 -16.02
C ASN A 113 7.52 -2.49 -15.35
N LYS A 114 8.61 -2.35 -14.60
CA LYS A 114 9.20 -3.48 -13.89
C LYS A 114 8.28 -4.02 -12.81
N LEU A 115 7.74 -3.15 -11.96
CA LEU A 115 6.88 -3.55 -10.83
C LEU A 115 5.62 -4.28 -11.32
N LYS A 116 4.97 -3.80 -12.39
CA LYS A 116 3.83 -4.48 -13.01
C LYS A 116 4.20 -5.80 -13.68
N THR A 117 5.44 -5.94 -14.15
CA THR A 117 5.93 -7.20 -14.72
C THR A 117 6.18 -8.25 -13.64
N GLU A 118 6.79 -7.87 -12.52
CA GLU A 118 7.12 -8.80 -11.43
C GLU A 118 5.93 -9.09 -10.51
N TYR A 119 5.03 -8.12 -10.31
CA TYR A 119 3.90 -8.20 -9.39
C TYR A 119 2.60 -7.71 -10.06
N PRO A 120 2.09 -8.41 -11.08
CA PRO A 120 0.92 -7.99 -11.86
C PRO A 120 -0.39 -7.96 -11.06
N ASP A 121 -0.41 -8.57 -9.88
CA ASP A 121 -1.53 -8.62 -8.94
C ASP A 121 -1.58 -7.40 -7.98
N ILE A 122 -0.57 -6.53 -8.01
CA ILE A 122 -0.50 -5.30 -7.21
C ILE A 122 -0.45 -4.09 -8.15
N ASP A 123 -1.28 -3.09 -7.85
CA ASP A 123 -1.20 -1.79 -8.52
C ASP A 123 -0.14 -0.91 -7.86
N PHE A 124 0.65 -0.20 -8.66
CA PHE A 124 1.72 0.67 -8.18
C PHE A 124 1.50 2.11 -8.61
N GLU A 125 1.76 3.03 -7.69
CA GLU A 125 1.84 4.44 -7.99
C GLU A 125 3.12 5.05 -7.42
N ILE A 126 3.74 5.95 -8.18
CA ILE A 126 4.92 6.71 -7.73
C ILE A 126 4.58 8.20 -7.75
N LYS A 127 4.81 8.85 -6.61
CA LYS A 127 4.50 10.27 -6.38
C LYS A 127 5.62 10.99 -5.67
N THR A 128 5.59 12.32 -5.74
CA THR A 128 6.50 13.13 -4.94
C THR A 128 5.95 13.34 -3.52
N LEU A 129 6.82 13.47 -2.53
CA LEU A 129 6.44 13.84 -1.17
C LEU A 129 5.89 15.27 -1.14
N GLU A 130 6.47 16.14 -1.96
CA GLU A 130 6.19 17.56 -2.07
C GLU A 130 4.80 17.86 -2.62
N ASP A 131 4.19 16.95 -3.40
CA ASP A 131 2.77 17.05 -3.79
C ASP A 131 1.81 17.04 -2.58
N TYR A 132 2.31 16.62 -1.41
CA TYR A 132 1.49 16.34 -0.23
C TYR A 132 2.00 16.96 1.09
N ILE A 133 3.09 17.73 1.01
CA ILE A 133 3.63 18.57 2.08
C ILE A 133 3.38 20.01 1.63
N LYS A 134 2.55 20.74 2.39
CA LYS A 134 2.36 22.19 2.22
C LYS A 134 3.37 22.95 3.05
#